data_AF-A0A419DG42-F1
#
_entry.id   AF-A0A419DG42-F1
#
_cell.length_a   1.000
_cell.length_b   1.000
_cell.length_c   1.000
_cell.angle_alpha   90.00
_cell.angle_beta   90.00
_cell.angle_gamma   90.00
#
_symmetry.space_group_name_H-M   'P 1'
#
loop_
_entity.id
_entity.type
_entity.pdbx_description
1 polymer ?
#
loop_
_entity_poly.entity_id
_entity_poly.type
_entity_poly.pdbx_seq_one_letter_code
_entity_poly.pdbx_strand_id
1 'polypeptide(L)'
;MQEFPSFFNVPLRDWIDSLMGWVLHNLGSGFDAIGNTILQILRPIEQFLLRTPWFIILLAIFLLAWWASRRWWVGLVLAVLFGLIGTFGTSSTTSYWDLSMSTLAIVITSVFISLLLGIPSGILMARSNFVQSLLKPVLDAMQTMPSFVYLVPAVMLFGLGMVPAVFATVIYAVPPVIRLTNVGIRQVPPSVIEAARA
;
A
#
# COMPACT_ATOMS: atom_id res chain seq x y z
N MET A 1 -9.89 42.27 -16.14
CA MET A 1 -11.25 41.80 -15.82
C MET A 1 -11.41 40.29 -16.08
N GLN A 2 -10.37 39.48 -15.83
CA GLN A 2 -10.41 38.02 -15.98
C GLN A 2 -10.14 37.30 -14.64
N GLU A 3 -10.10 38.03 -13.54
CA GLU A 3 -9.95 37.42 -12.21
C GLU A 3 -11.33 37.14 -11.62
N PHE A 4 -11.46 35.93 -11.07
CA PHE A 4 -12.68 35.47 -10.41
C PHE A 4 -13.03 36.41 -9.24
N PRO A 5 -14.32 36.70 -8.99
CA PRO A 5 -14.70 37.72 -8.02
C PRO A 5 -14.26 37.35 -6.59
N SER A 6 -13.46 38.22 -5.97
CA SER A 6 -12.82 37.99 -4.66
C SER A 6 -13.79 37.91 -3.47
N PHE A 7 -15.07 38.25 -3.65
CA PHE A 7 -16.11 38.11 -2.63
C PHE A 7 -16.65 36.68 -2.48
N PHE A 8 -16.43 35.80 -3.48
CA PHE A 8 -16.70 34.36 -3.40
C PHE A 8 -15.40 33.59 -3.07
N ASN A 9 -14.73 33.95 -1.97
CA ASN A 9 -13.58 33.21 -1.48
C ASN A 9 -14.01 32.28 -0.35
N VAL A 10 -14.10 30.97 -0.63
CA VAL A 10 -14.29 29.97 0.41
C VAL A 10 -12.91 29.66 1.01
N PRO A 11 -12.66 29.95 2.30
CA PRO A 11 -11.35 29.77 2.93
C PRO A 11 -11.09 28.28 3.26
N LEU A 12 -11.20 27.41 2.25
CA LEU A 12 -11.02 25.96 2.38
C LEU A 12 -9.65 25.62 2.95
N ARG A 13 -8.62 26.38 2.56
CA ARG A 13 -7.26 26.21 3.07
C ARG A 13 -7.21 26.38 4.59
N ASP A 14 -7.72 27.49 5.10
CA ASP A 14 -7.66 27.81 6.53
C ASP A 14 -8.44 26.79 7.36
N TRP A 15 -9.55 26.29 6.82
CA TRP A 15 -10.34 25.23 7.44
C TRP A 15 -9.57 23.90 7.50
N ILE A 16 -8.90 23.51 6.40
CA ILE A 16 -8.08 22.30 6.35
C ILE A 16 -6.89 22.43 7.30
N ASP A 17 -6.20 23.57 7.30
CA ASP A 17 -5.04 23.82 8.16
C ASP A 17 -5.44 23.77 9.65
N SER A 18 -6.59 24.37 10.00
CA SER A 18 -7.15 24.31 11.36
C SER A 18 -7.55 22.90 11.77
N LEU A 19 -8.19 22.15 10.87
CA LEU A 19 -8.56 20.74 11.09
C LEU A 19 -7.31 19.89 11.31
N MET A 20 -6.30 20.04 10.47
CA MET A 20 -5.03 19.31 10.60
C MET A 20 -4.32 19.64 11.90
N GLY A 21 -4.29 20.92 12.29
CA GLY A 21 -3.74 21.33 13.58
C GLY A 21 -4.47 20.68 14.76
N TRP A 22 -5.81 20.62 14.71
CA TRP A 22 -6.61 19.94 15.72
C TRP A 22 -6.34 18.43 15.76
N VAL A 23 -6.26 17.77 14.60
CA VAL A 23 -5.95 16.33 14.49
C VAL A 23 -4.59 16.03 15.08
N LEU A 24 -3.55 16.79 14.73
CA LEU A 24 -2.20 16.58 15.24
C LEU A 24 -2.11 16.77 16.75
N HIS A 25 -2.77 17.79 17.29
CA HIS A 25 -2.75 18.07 18.73
C HIS A 25 -3.49 17.00 19.55
N ASN A 26 -4.64 16.51 19.08
CA ASN A 26 -5.51 15.62 19.86
C ASN A 26 -5.26 14.13 19.57
N LEU A 27 -4.89 13.78 18.34
CA LEU A 27 -4.73 12.40 17.88
C LEU A 27 -3.27 12.01 17.61
N GLY A 28 -2.31 12.92 17.81
CA GLY A 28 -0.89 12.68 17.54
C GLY A 28 -0.36 11.39 18.16
N SER A 29 -0.64 11.13 19.44
CA SER A 29 -0.24 9.89 20.13
C SER A 29 -0.83 8.63 19.51
N GLY A 30 -2.05 8.72 18.97
CA GLY A 30 -2.70 7.63 18.24
C GLY A 30 -2.01 7.36 16.90
N PHE A 31 -1.66 8.40 16.16
CA PHE A 31 -0.88 8.28 14.92
C PHE A 31 0.53 7.76 15.17
N ASP A 32 1.19 8.20 16.25
CA ASP A 32 2.49 7.67 16.66
C ASP A 32 2.40 6.17 16.98
N ALA A 33 1.34 5.74 17.69
CA ALA A 33 1.12 4.32 17.98
C ALA A 33 0.89 3.49 16.71
N ILE A 34 0.12 4.01 15.75
CA ILE A 34 -0.08 3.38 14.44
C ILE A 34 1.26 3.30 13.68
N GLY A 35 2.01 4.39 13.62
CA GLY A 35 3.31 4.43 12.94
C GLY A 35 4.31 3.46 13.55
N ASN A 36 4.37 3.39 14.88
CA ASN A 36 5.19 2.41 15.60
C ASN A 36 4.76 0.97 15.31
N THR A 37 3.45 0.71 15.24
CA THR A 37 2.92 -0.62 14.87
C THR A 37 3.33 -1.01 13.46
N ILE A 38 3.23 -0.09 12.49
CA ILE A 38 3.70 -0.31 11.12
C ILE A 38 5.20 -0.62 11.10
N LEU A 39 6.01 0.14 11.86
CA LEU A 39 7.45 -0.09 11.96
C LEU A 39 7.79 -1.43 12.61
N GLN A 40 7.02 -1.88 13.59
CA GLN A 40 7.21 -3.20 14.21
C GLN A 40 7.00 -4.34 13.23
N ILE A 41 6.13 -4.18 12.23
CA ILE A 41 5.94 -5.16 11.15
C ILE A 41 7.03 -5.00 10.08
N LEU A 42 7.35 -3.76 9.69
CA LEU A 42 8.26 -3.47 8.59
C LEU A 42 9.72 -3.77 8.92
N ARG A 43 10.22 -3.31 10.07
CA ARG A 43 11.66 -3.39 10.40
C ARG A 43 12.20 -4.81 10.41
N PRO A 44 11.50 -5.82 10.96
CA PRO A 44 11.97 -7.20 10.88
C PRO A 44 12.09 -7.71 9.44
N ILE A 45 11.16 -7.34 8.56
CA ILE A 45 11.16 -7.72 7.14
C ILE A 45 12.36 -7.07 6.44
N GLU A 46 12.55 -5.77 6.63
CA GLU A 46 13.69 -5.03 6.07
C GLU A 46 15.03 -5.59 6.55
N GLN A 47 15.19 -5.81 7.85
CA GLN A 47 16.40 -6.36 8.42
C GLN A 47 16.68 -7.79 7.92
N PHE A 48 15.64 -8.59 7.76
CA PHE A 48 15.76 -9.93 7.18
C PHE A 48 16.27 -9.85 5.73
N LEU A 49 15.70 -8.97 4.91
CA LEU A 49 16.13 -8.79 3.51
C LEU A 49 17.57 -8.26 3.41
N LEU A 50 17.93 -7.26 4.21
CA LEU A 50 19.28 -6.67 4.20
C LEU A 50 20.36 -7.64 4.71
N ARG A 51 20.04 -8.48 5.70
CA ARG A 51 20.98 -9.50 6.21
C ARG A 51 21.11 -10.69 5.28
N THR A 52 20.14 -10.91 4.40
CA THR A 52 20.16 -12.03 3.47
C THR A 52 21.18 -11.77 2.36
N PRO A 53 22.15 -12.67 2.12
CA PRO A 53 23.09 -12.53 1.02
C PRO A 53 22.40 -12.38 -0.34
N TRP A 54 22.91 -11.49 -1.18
CA TRP A 54 22.28 -11.11 -2.45
C TRP A 54 21.98 -12.29 -3.37
N PHE A 55 22.87 -13.30 -3.43
CA PHE A 55 22.68 -14.49 -4.27
C PHE A 55 21.48 -15.34 -3.84
N ILE A 56 21.12 -15.34 -2.55
CA ILE A 56 19.92 -16.04 -2.05
C ILE A 56 18.65 -15.34 -2.54
N ILE A 57 18.66 -14.01 -2.54
CA ILE A 57 17.53 -13.21 -3.03
C ILE A 57 17.35 -13.41 -4.54
N LEU A 58 18.44 -13.41 -5.31
CA LEU A 58 18.38 -13.69 -6.74
C LEU A 58 17.88 -15.11 -7.03
N LEU A 59 18.33 -16.09 -6.24
CA LEU A 59 17.83 -17.45 -6.34
C LEU A 59 16.34 -17.54 -6.01
N ALA A 60 15.88 -16.84 -4.98
CA ALA A 60 14.46 -16.78 -4.62
C ALA A 60 13.61 -16.16 -5.76
N ILE A 61 14.07 -15.04 -6.33
CA ILE A 61 13.42 -14.40 -7.49
C ILE A 61 13.35 -15.38 -8.67
N PHE A 62 14.47 -16.05 -8.98
CA PHE A 62 14.53 -17.05 -10.04
C PHE A 62 13.49 -18.17 -9.83
N LEU A 63 13.47 -18.76 -8.64
CA LEU A 63 12.57 -19.88 -8.31
C LEU A 63 11.11 -19.47 -8.33
N LEU A 64 10.77 -18.32 -7.72
CA LEU A 64 9.39 -17.81 -7.68
C LEU A 64 8.88 -17.46 -9.08
N ALA A 65 9.70 -16.80 -9.89
CA ALA A 65 9.34 -16.45 -11.26
C ALA A 65 9.22 -17.68 -12.17
N TRP A 66 10.14 -18.65 -12.02
CA TRP A 66 10.05 -19.92 -12.73
C TRP A 66 8.78 -20.69 -12.33
N TRP A 67 8.47 -20.75 -11.03
CA TRP A 67 7.27 -21.41 -10.52
C TRP A 67 5.99 -20.78 -11.06
N ALA A 68 5.88 -19.45 -11.02
CA ALA A 68 4.71 -18.71 -11.49
C ALA A 68 4.54 -18.80 -13.02
N SER A 69 5.63 -18.66 -13.78
CA SER A 69 5.58 -18.61 -15.26
C SER A 69 5.69 -19.99 -15.92
N ARG A 70 6.04 -21.04 -15.16
CA ARG A 70 6.43 -22.38 -15.63
C ARG A 70 7.53 -22.38 -16.71
N ARG A 71 8.26 -21.28 -16.86
CA ARG A 71 9.30 -21.04 -17.88
C ARG A 71 10.58 -20.58 -17.19
N TRP A 72 11.62 -21.41 -17.25
CA TRP A 72 12.89 -21.17 -16.55
C TRP A 72 13.60 -19.89 -17.01
N TRP A 73 13.49 -19.54 -18.30
CA TRP A 73 14.11 -18.35 -18.86
C TRP A 73 13.53 -17.06 -18.27
N VAL A 74 12.24 -17.03 -17.92
CA VAL A 74 11.62 -15.85 -17.28
C VAL A 74 12.25 -15.60 -15.91
N GLY A 75 12.46 -16.67 -15.15
CA GLY A 75 13.14 -16.58 -13.85
C GLY A 75 14.58 -16.10 -13.99
N LEU A 76 15.30 -16.60 -15.00
CA LEU A 76 16.68 -16.18 -15.23
C LEU A 76 16.76 -14.70 -15.61
N VAL A 77 15.92 -14.26 -16.54
CA VAL A 77 15.87 -12.86 -16.97
C VAL A 77 15.56 -11.93 -15.80
N LEU A 78 14.55 -12.25 -14.97
CA LEU A 78 14.20 -11.42 -13.82
C LEU A 78 15.30 -11.38 -12.76
N ALA A 79 15.93 -12.52 -12.44
CA ALA A 79 17.03 -12.56 -11.50
C ALA A 79 18.24 -11.75 -11.99
N VAL A 80 18.57 -11.82 -13.28
CA VAL A 80 19.64 -11.01 -13.87
C VAL A 80 19.29 -9.52 -13.85
N LEU A 81 18.10 -9.13 -14.31
CA LEU A 81 17.67 -7.73 -14.31
C LEU A 81 17.65 -7.13 -12.91
N PHE A 82 17.18 -7.88 -11.91
CA PHE A 82 17.20 -7.43 -10.52
C PHE A 82 18.63 -7.36 -9.97
N GLY A 83 19.48 -8.34 -10.28
CA GLY A 83 20.89 -8.34 -9.91
C GLY A 83 21.67 -7.16 -10.49
N LEU A 84 21.34 -6.72 -11.70
CA LEU A 84 21.93 -5.53 -12.32
C LEU A 84 21.71 -4.26 -11.48
N ILE A 85 20.60 -4.14 -10.74
CA ILE A 85 20.34 -2.99 -9.86
C ILE A 85 21.45 -2.84 -8.81
N GLY A 86 21.94 -3.96 -8.26
CA GLY A 86 23.05 -3.95 -7.29
C GLY A 86 24.40 -3.56 -7.88
N THR A 87 24.56 -3.62 -9.20
CA THR A 87 25.80 -3.18 -9.89
C THR A 87 25.88 -1.67 -10.03
N PHE A 88 24.74 -0.99 -10.07
CA PHE A 88 24.66 0.45 -9.96
C PHE A 88 24.78 0.78 -8.46
N GLY A 89 25.63 1.75 -8.07
CA GLY A 89 25.68 2.24 -6.67
C GLY A 89 26.89 1.86 -5.82
N THR A 90 28.00 1.43 -6.43
CA THR A 90 29.27 1.21 -5.71
C THR A 90 29.97 2.51 -5.26
N SER A 91 29.35 3.67 -5.47
CA SER A 91 29.89 5.00 -5.15
C SER A 91 29.61 5.37 -3.70
N SER A 92 30.52 4.97 -2.80
CA SER A 92 30.89 5.56 -1.49
C SER A 92 29.84 6.00 -0.44
N THR A 93 28.53 6.07 -0.70
CA THR A 93 27.55 6.57 0.29
C THR A 93 26.22 5.82 0.35
N THR A 94 25.69 5.27 -0.75
CA THR A 94 24.42 4.51 -0.71
C THR A 94 24.38 3.40 -1.76
N SER A 95 24.18 2.16 -1.32
CA SER A 95 23.97 1.00 -2.19
C SER A 95 22.51 0.98 -2.71
N TYR A 96 22.31 0.95 -4.04
CA TYR A 96 20.95 0.80 -4.61
C TYR A 96 20.35 -0.58 -4.29
N TRP A 97 21.18 -1.57 -3.96
CA TRP A 97 20.70 -2.85 -3.45
C TRP A 97 19.93 -2.67 -2.14
N ASP A 98 20.50 -1.93 -1.19
CA ASP A 98 19.89 -1.73 0.13
C ASP A 98 18.58 -0.95 0.01
N LEU A 99 18.57 0.11 -0.82
CA LEU A 99 17.34 0.85 -1.14
C LEU A 99 16.26 -0.04 -1.78
N SER A 100 16.66 -1.00 -2.62
CA SER A 100 15.75 -1.97 -3.22
C SER A 100 15.18 -2.92 -2.18
N MET A 101 15.99 -3.37 -1.21
CA MET A 101 15.51 -4.20 -0.09
C MET A 101 14.55 -3.45 0.81
N SER A 102 14.83 -2.19 1.15
CA SER A 102 13.89 -1.34 1.90
C SER A 102 12.58 -1.13 1.13
N THR A 103 12.66 -0.92 -0.19
CA THR A 103 11.46 -0.80 -1.04
C THR A 103 10.65 -2.10 -1.05
N LEU A 104 11.31 -3.26 -1.19
CA LEU A 104 10.65 -4.56 -1.08
C LEU A 104 10.00 -4.75 0.29
N ALA A 105 10.65 -4.34 1.38
CA ALA A 105 10.08 -4.41 2.73
C ALA A 105 8.82 -3.55 2.88
N ILE A 106 8.83 -2.32 2.34
CA ILE A 106 7.66 -1.44 2.27
C ILE A 106 6.53 -2.13 1.51
N VAL A 107 6.82 -2.64 0.30
CA VAL A 107 5.81 -3.31 -0.55
C VAL A 107 5.22 -4.54 0.14
N ILE A 108 6.05 -5.42 0.71
CA ILE A 108 5.59 -6.63 1.42
C ILE A 108 4.70 -6.23 2.60
N THR A 109 5.13 -5.25 3.40
CA THR A 109 4.35 -4.75 4.54
C THR A 109 3.02 -4.15 4.11
N SER A 110 3.03 -3.32 3.06
CA SER A 110 1.81 -2.71 2.51
C SER A 110 0.86 -3.75 1.95
N VAL A 111 1.35 -4.78 1.25
CA VAL A 111 0.51 -5.89 0.75
C VAL A 111 -0.10 -6.65 1.92
N PHE A 112 0.68 -7.00 2.94
CA PHE A 112 0.19 -7.68 4.13
C PHE A 112 -0.95 -6.89 4.81
N ILE A 113 -0.72 -5.59 5.10
CA ILE A 113 -1.74 -4.72 5.70
C ILE A 113 -2.95 -4.56 4.78
N SER A 114 -2.74 -4.40 3.47
CA SER A 114 -3.84 -4.24 2.51
C SER A 114 -4.72 -5.48 2.41
N LEU A 115 -4.14 -6.69 2.50
CA LEU A 115 -4.91 -7.92 2.55
C LEU A 115 -5.65 -8.06 3.89
N LEU A 116 -4.98 -7.75 5.00
CA LEU A 116 -5.54 -7.81 6.35
C LEU A 116 -6.77 -6.91 6.50
N LEU A 117 -6.74 -5.71 5.92
CA LEU A 117 -7.87 -4.76 5.96
C LEU A 117 -8.86 -4.99 4.81
N GLY A 118 -8.34 -5.27 3.62
CA GLY A 118 -9.12 -5.31 2.39
C GLY A 118 -9.99 -6.56 2.27
N ILE A 119 -9.51 -7.73 2.68
CA ILE A 119 -10.29 -8.97 2.60
C ILE A 119 -11.52 -8.91 3.53
N PRO A 120 -11.40 -8.59 4.84
CA PRO A 120 -12.57 -8.47 5.70
C PRO A 120 -13.57 -7.41 5.22
N SER A 121 -13.08 -6.24 4.80
CA SER A 121 -13.92 -5.17 4.25
C SER A 121 -14.64 -5.60 2.97
N GLY A 122 -13.95 -6.34 2.09
CA GLY A 122 -14.53 -6.93 0.89
C GLY A 122 -15.59 -8.00 1.18
N ILE A 123 -15.40 -8.82 2.22
CA ILE A 123 -16.40 -9.79 2.69
C ILE A 123 -17.64 -9.06 3.23
N LEU A 124 -17.47 -8.00 4.03
CA LEU A 124 -18.59 -7.19 4.52
C LEU A 124 -19.36 -6.53 3.37
N MET A 125 -18.65 -6.02 2.37
CA MET A 125 -19.20 -5.43 1.16
C MET A 125 -19.98 -6.47 0.31
N ALA A 126 -19.49 -7.71 0.25
CA ALA A 126 -20.17 -8.82 -0.43
C ALA A 126 -21.51 -9.20 0.21
N ARG A 127 -21.59 -9.09 1.54
CA ARG A 127 -22.78 -9.50 2.30
C ARG A 127 -23.90 -8.45 2.32
N SER A 128 -23.61 -7.17 2.05
CA SER A 128 -24.60 -6.09 2.14
C SER A 128 -24.50 -5.10 0.97
N ASN A 129 -25.61 -4.95 0.25
CA ASN A 129 -25.74 -3.93 -0.81
C ASN A 129 -25.63 -2.50 -0.25
N PHE A 130 -26.07 -2.29 1.00
CA PHE A 130 -25.95 -1.00 1.67
C PHE A 130 -24.48 -0.65 1.98
N VAL A 131 -23.72 -1.60 2.52
CA VAL A 131 -22.27 -1.42 2.77
C VAL A 131 -21.55 -1.16 1.44
N GLN A 132 -21.93 -1.87 0.37
CA GLN A 132 -21.41 -1.62 -0.96
C GLN A 132 -21.70 -0.21 -1.48
N SER A 133 -22.91 0.32 -1.32
CA SER A 133 -23.23 1.69 -1.74
C SER A 133 -22.45 2.74 -0.95
N LEU A 134 -22.16 2.48 0.33
CA LEU A 134 -21.43 3.41 1.19
C LEU A 134 -19.91 3.39 0.92
N LEU A 135 -19.32 2.22 0.74
CA LEU A 135 -17.88 2.08 0.53
C LEU A 135 -17.45 2.50 -0.87
N LYS A 136 -18.27 2.29 -1.91
CA LYS A 136 -17.91 2.59 -3.31
C LYS A 136 -17.33 4.00 -3.51
N PRO A 137 -18.00 5.09 -3.08
CA PRO A 137 -17.47 6.45 -3.23
C PRO A 137 -16.12 6.65 -2.56
N VAL A 138 -15.91 6.07 -1.37
CA VAL A 138 -14.63 6.15 -0.65
C VAL A 138 -13.53 5.45 -1.45
N LEU A 139 -13.82 4.24 -1.94
CA LEU A 139 -12.87 3.48 -2.77
C LEU A 139 -12.59 4.18 -4.10
N ASP A 140 -13.57 4.85 -4.70
CA ASP A 140 -13.41 5.64 -5.93
C ASP A 140 -12.50 6.85 -5.65
N ALA A 141 -12.71 7.54 -4.52
CA ALA A 141 -11.87 8.67 -4.10
C ALA A 141 -10.42 8.25 -3.84
N MET A 142 -10.21 7.13 -3.14
CA MET A 142 -8.87 6.58 -2.87
C MET A 142 -8.08 6.24 -4.15
N GLN A 143 -8.75 5.83 -5.23
CA GLN A 143 -8.09 5.45 -6.49
C GLN A 143 -7.90 6.60 -7.48
N THR A 144 -8.70 7.66 -7.36
CA THR A 144 -8.70 8.79 -8.31
C THR A 144 -7.85 9.97 -7.83
N MET A 145 -7.60 10.09 -6.53
CA MET A 145 -6.73 11.12 -5.99
C MET A 145 -5.26 10.87 -6.37
N PRO A 146 -4.53 11.89 -6.86
CA PRO A 146 -3.10 11.79 -7.12
C PRO A 146 -2.30 11.46 -5.86
N SER A 147 -1.19 10.73 -6.02
CA SER A 147 -0.42 10.26 -4.87
C SER A 147 0.11 11.34 -3.94
N PHE A 148 0.42 12.49 -4.51
CA PHE A 148 0.90 13.64 -3.75
C PHE A 148 -0.14 14.16 -2.74
N VAL A 149 -1.44 14.05 -3.04
CA VAL A 149 -2.52 14.61 -2.20
C VAL A 149 -2.57 13.93 -0.84
N TYR A 150 -2.43 12.60 -0.79
CA TYR A 150 -2.41 11.87 0.48
C TYR A 150 -1.02 11.78 1.11
N LEU A 151 0.06 12.03 0.35
CA LEU A 151 1.42 12.02 0.90
C LEU A 151 1.67 13.19 1.86
N VAL A 152 1.16 14.39 1.54
CA VAL A 152 1.31 15.58 2.40
C VAL A 152 0.77 15.36 3.82
N PRO A 153 -0.50 14.99 4.03
CA PRO A 153 -1.01 14.73 5.37
C PRO A 153 -0.32 13.52 6.02
N ALA A 154 0.08 12.49 5.26
CA ALA A 154 0.80 11.35 5.81
C ALA A 154 2.15 11.76 6.42
N VAL A 155 2.91 12.62 5.75
CA VAL A 155 4.18 13.14 6.28
C VAL A 155 3.95 14.05 7.47
N MET A 156 2.87 14.84 7.48
CA MET A 156 2.50 15.66 8.64
C MET A 156 2.15 14.81 9.87
N LEU A 157 1.46 13.69 9.66
CA LEU A 157 0.99 12.80 10.74
C LEU A 157 2.08 11.84 11.26
N PHE A 158 2.92 11.30 10.37
CA PHE A 158 3.87 10.24 10.70
C PHE A 158 5.34 10.68 10.58
N GLY A 159 5.60 11.93 10.19
CA GLY A 159 6.95 12.42 9.89
C GLY A 159 7.48 11.90 8.55
N LEU A 160 8.75 12.20 8.25
CA LEU A 160 9.43 11.64 7.08
C LEU A 160 9.94 10.23 7.37
N GLY A 161 9.81 9.32 6.40
CA GLY A 161 10.39 7.98 6.49
C GLY A 161 9.55 6.91 5.81
N MET A 162 9.69 5.67 6.28
CA MET A 162 9.04 4.50 5.69
C MET A 162 7.54 4.39 6.00
N VAL A 163 7.08 4.94 7.13
CA VAL A 163 5.67 4.86 7.54
C VAL A 163 4.74 5.57 6.56
N PRO A 164 4.97 6.85 6.16
CA PRO A 164 4.18 7.49 5.11
C PRO A 164 4.18 6.73 3.79
N ALA A 165 5.32 6.12 3.41
CA ALA A 165 5.42 5.33 2.19
C ALA A 165 4.49 4.10 2.27
N VAL A 166 4.53 3.34 3.38
CA VAL A 166 3.61 2.22 3.61
C VAL A 166 2.16 2.69 3.56
N PHE A 167 1.85 3.79 4.25
CA PHE A 167 0.50 4.36 4.32
C PHE A 167 -0.03 4.73 2.93
N ALA A 168 0.76 5.46 2.15
CA ALA A 168 0.44 5.84 0.78
C ALA A 168 0.18 4.60 -0.11
N THR A 169 1.06 3.60 -0.03
CA THR A 169 0.91 2.35 -0.80
C THR A 169 -0.33 1.57 -0.36
N VAL A 170 -0.67 1.53 0.94
CA VAL A 170 -1.88 0.87 1.46
C VAL A 170 -3.15 1.55 0.94
N ILE A 171 -3.22 2.89 0.96
CA ILE A 171 -4.37 3.63 0.42
C ILE A 171 -4.59 3.28 -1.05
N TYR A 172 -3.52 3.15 -1.82
CA TYR A 172 -3.62 2.80 -3.23
C TYR A 172 -3.99 1.32 -3.47
N ALA A 173 -3.47 0.40 -2.64
CA ALA A 173 -3.60 -1.04 -2.83
C ALA A 173 -4.86 -1.66 -2.21
N VAL A 174 -5.43 -1.07 -1.16
CA VAL A 174 -6.64 -1.59 -0.49
C VAL A 174 -7.88 -1.61 -1.41
N PRO A 175 -8.19 -0.58 -2.22
CA PRO A 175 -9.39 -0.57 -3.05
C PRO A 175 -9.54 -1.76 -4.03
N PRO A 176 -8.52 -2.16 -4.82
CA PRO A 176 -8.66 -3.32 -5.68
C PRO A 176 -8.85 -4.61 -4.88
N VAL A 177 -8.19 -4.77 -3.71
CA VAL A 177 -8.40 -5.93 -2.84
C VAL A 177 -9.87 -6.02 -2.40
N ILE A 178 -10.43 -4.93 -1.87
CA ILE A 178 -11.83 -4.89 -1.42
C ILE A 178 -12.79 -5.21 -2.57
N ARG A 179 -12.59 -4.58 -3.74
CA ARG A 179 -13.48 -4.77 -4.91
C ARG A 179 -13.42 -6.19 -5.44
N LEU A 180 -12.22 -6.75 -5.60
CA LEU A 180 -12.04 -8.09 -6.14
C LEU A 180 -12.55 -9.15 -5.17
N THR A 181 -12.37 -8.96 -3.85
CA THR A 181 -13.00 -9.83 -2.85
C THR A 181 -14.53 -9.74 -2.91
N ASN A 182 -15.10 -8.53 -2.99
CA ASN A 182 -16.55 -8.34 -3.11
C ASN A 182 -17.14 -9.04 -4.35
N VAL A 183 -16.52 -8.81 -5.51
CA VAL A 183 -16.94 -9.42 -6.78
C VAL A 183 -16.77 -10.94 -6.74
N GLY A 184 -15.61 -11.43 -6.28
CA GLY A 184 -15.33 -12.87 -6.21
C GLY A 184 -16.34 -13.62 -5.35
N ILE A 185 -16.76 -13.07 -4.21
CA ILE A 185 -17.76 -13.69 -3.34
C ILE A 185 -19.16 -13.64 -3.97
N ARG A 186 -19.54 -12.52 -4.58
CA ARG A 186 -20.87 -12.37 -5.20
C ARG A 186 -21.05 -13.17 -6.50
N GLN A 187 -19.97 -13.52 -7.17
CA GLN A 187 -19.99 -14.29 -8.42
C GLN A 187 -19.99 -15.82 -8.20
N VAL A 188 -20.00 -16.29 -6.95
CA VAL A 188 -20.11 -17.73 -6.65
C VAL A 188 -21.47 -18.26 -7.15
N PRO A 189 -21.49 -19.35 -7.96
CA PRO A 189 -22.74 -19.90 -8.49
C PRO A 189 -23.71 -20.34 -7.38
N PRO A 190 -25.04 -20.11 -7.54
CA PRO A 190 -26.03 -20.53 -6.55
C PRO A 190 -25.99 -22.02 -6.23
N SER A 191 -25.73 -22.87 -7.24
CA SER A 191 -25.63 -24.33 -7.05
C SER A 191 -24.51 -24.74 -6.09
N VAL A 192 -23.40 -24.00 -6.05
CA VAL A 192 -22.30 -24.22 -5.11
C VAL A 192 -22.72 -23.80 -3.69
N ILE A 193 -23.52 -22.74 -3.57
CA ILE A 193 -24.05 -22.27 -2.28
C ILE A 193 -25.09 -23.25 -1.73
N GLU A 194 -25.95 -23.78 -2.59
CA GLU A 194 -26.95 -24.80 -2.24
C GLU A 194 -26.26 -26.10 -1.79
N ALA A 195 -25.25 -26.58 -2.53
CA ALA A 195 -24.48 -27.76 -2.17
C ALA A 195 -23.72 -27.61 -0.84
N ALA A 196 -23.26 -26.40 -0.48
CA ALA A 196 -22.59 -26.14 0.78
C ALA A 196 -23.54 -26.05 1.99
N ARG A 197 -24.86 -25.91 1.77
CA ARG A 197 -25.88 -25.81 2.83
C ARG A 197 -26.64 -27.12 3.06
N ALA A 198 -26.66 -28.01 2.08
CA ALA A 198 -27.26 -29.35 2.15
C ALA A 198 -26.41 -30.30 3.00
#